data_AF-A0A6I7PVN8-F1
#
_entry.id   AF-A0A6I7PVN8-F1
#
_cell.length_a   1.000
_cell.length_b   1.000
_cell.length_c   1.000
_cell.angle_alpha   90.00
_cell.angle_beta   90.00
_cell.angle_gamma   90.00
#
_symmetry.space_group_name_H-M   'P 1'
#
loop_
_entity.id
_entity.type
_entity.pdbx_description
1 polymer ?
#
loop_
_entity_poly.entity_id
_entity_poly.type
_entity_poly.pdbx_seq_one_letter_code
_entity_poly.pdbx_strand_id
1 'polypeptide(L)'
;MKITGMPPLTGVRLSPDLEKAIRSPKASSSSEESFGDMLKEKISQVDEAQKAADVAAKDFATGKSRNLHEAILAMEMADTSLRMAVTVRNKVIEAYQEIMRLPV
;
A
#
# COMPACT_ATOMS: atom_id res chain seq x y z
N MET A 1 -2.62 -23.12 -65.76
CA MET A 1 -2.56 -22.47 -64.43
C MET A 1 -3.47 -23.22 -63.46
N LYS A 2 -2.90 -24.09 -62.61
CA LYS A 2 -3.55 -24.70 -61.45
C LYS A 2 -2.46 -24.85 -60.37
N ILE A 3 -2.43 -23.91 -59.44
CA ILE A 3 -1.57 -23.97 -58.25
C ILE A 3 -2.35 -24.71 -57.16
N THR A 4 -2.07 -26.00 -56.99
CA THR A 4 -2.64 -26.82 -55.92
C THR A 4 -2.00 -26.42 -54.59
N GLY A 5 -2.85 -25.97 -53.66
CA GLY A 5 -2.48 -25.39 -52.38
C GLY A 5 -1.77 -26.33 -51.42
N MET A 6 -0.83 -25.76 -50.67
CA MET A 6 -0.17 -26.36 -49.51
C MET A 6 -1.19 -26.61 -48.39
N PRO A 7 -1.03 -27.69 -47.59
CA PRO A 7 -1.95 -28.00 -46.50
C PRO A 7 -1.94 -26.88 -45.43
N PRO A 8 -3.09 -26.57 -44.80
CA PRO A 8 -3.13 -25.59 -43.73
C PRO A 8 -2.31 -26.08 -42.54
N LEU A 9 -1.45 -25.20 -42.02
CA LEU A 9 -0.71 -25.44 -40.78
C LEU A 9 -1.72 -25.68 -39.66
N THR A 10 -1.92 -26.95 -39.35
CA THR A 10 -2.82 -27.43 -38.32
C THR A 10 -2.30 -26.92 -36.98
N GLY A 11 -3.19 -26.23 -36.26
CA GLY A 11 -2.84 -25.35 -35.16
C GLY A 11 -1.99 -26.01 -34.07
N VAL A 12 -1.11 -25.20 -33.51
CA VAL A 12 -0.39 -25.48 -32.27
C VAL A 12 -1.41 -25.88 -31.21
N ARG A 13 -1.55 -27.18 -30.95
CA ARG A 13 -2.31 -27.67 -29.80
C ARG A 13 -1.50 -27.31 -28.56
N LEU A 14 -1.98 -26.36 -27.77
CA LEU A 14 -1.46 -26.12 -26.43
C LEU A 14 -1.56 -27.44 -25.65
N SER A 15 -0.46 -27.85 -25.01
CA SER A 15 -0.46 -29.01 -24.13
C SER A 15 -1.41 -28.76 -22.95
N PRO A 16 -2.13 -29.79 -22.47
CA PRO A 16 -3.08 -29.66 -21.36
C PRO A 16 -2.42 -29.15 -20.06
N ASP A 17 -1.11 -29.35 -19.91
CA ASP A 17 -0.31 -28.81 -18.81
C ASP A 17 -0.17 -27.27 -18.87
N LEU A 18 -0.08 -26.70 -20.07
CA LEU A 18 0.02 -25.25 -20.25
C LEU A 18 -1.34 -24.57 -20.04
N GLU A 19 -2.45 -25.22 -20.40
CA GLU A 19 -3.78 -24.71 -20.13
C GLU A 19 -4.08 -24.69 -18.62
N LYS A 20 -3.62 -25.70 -17.87
CA LYS A 20 -3.78 -25.78 -16.40
C LYS A 20 -2.93 -24.73 -15.66
N ALA A 21 -1.77 -24.38 -16.20
CA ALA A 21 -0.93 -23.29 -15.67
C ALA A 21 -1.56 -21.91 -15.86
N ILE A 22 -2.28 -21.69 -16.97
CA ILE A 22 -2.96 -20.41 -17.28
C ILE A 22 -4.32 -20.33 -16.56
N ARG A 23 -5.03 -21.46 -16.39
CA ARG A 23 -6.33 -21.53 -15.73
C ARG A 23 -6.30 -21.64 -14.20
N SER A 24 -5.13 -21.77 -13.59
CA SER A 24 -5.07 -21.72 -12.12
C SER A 24 -5.13 -20.26 -11.71
N PRO A 25 -6.24 -19.73 -11.15
CA PRO A 25 -6.16 -18.50 -10.41
C PRO A 25 -5.47 -18.92 -9.11
N LYS A 26 -4.13 -18.95 -9.13
CA LYS A 26 -3.37 -18.81 -7.89
C LYS A 26 -3.52 -17.34 -7.46
N ALA A 27 -4.76 -16.92 -7.24
CA ALA A 27 -5.06 -16.00 -6.17
C ALA A 27 -4.59 -16.74 -4.92
N SER A 28 -3.32 -16.49 -4.57
CA SER A 28 -2.92 -16.58 -3.19
C SER A 28 -3.99 -15.80 -2.44
N SER A 29 -4.82 -16.53 -1.71
CA SER A 29 -5.57 -16.02 -0.58
C SER A 29 -4.58 -15.56 0.47
N SER A 30 -3.78 -14.54 0.16
CA SER A 30 -3.39 -13.57 1.18
C SER A 30 -4.73 -13.08 1.70
N SER A 31 -5.06 -13.49 2.91
CA SER A 31 -6.17 -12.96 3.69
C SER A 31 -6.38 -11.50 3.27
N GLU A 32 -7.54 -11.18 2.71
CA GLU A 32 -7.86 -9.81 2.29
C GLU A 32 -7.65 -8.93 3.51
N GLU A 33 -6.50 -8.26 3.58
CA GLU A 33 -6.17 -7.36 4.68
C GLU A 33 -7.28 -6.32 4.68
N SER A 34 -8.05 -6.28 5.77
CA SER A 34 -9.17 -5.36 5.82
C SER A 34 -8.61 -3.94 5.74
N PHE A 35 -9.37 -3.02 5.14
CA PHE A 35 -8.99 -1.60 5.16
C PHE A 35 -8.71 -1.11 6.60
N GLY A 36 -9.42 -1.66 7.60
CA GLY A 36 -9.19 -1.38 9.01
C GLY A 36 -7.83 -1.83 9.52
N ASP A 37 -7.37 -3.02 9.10
CA ASP A 37 -6.04 -3.53 9.46
C ASP A 37 -4.94 -2.68 8.83
N MET A 38 -5.07 -2.36 7.54
CA MET A 38 -4.15 -1.45 6.86
C MET A 38 -4.13 -0.07 7.53
N LEU A 39 -5.30 0.50 7.86
CA LEU A 39 -5.39 1.80 8.52
C LEU A 39 -4.73 1.78 9.91
N LYS A 40 -4.92 0.70 10.68
CA LYS A 40 -4.29 0.49 11.98
C LYS A 40 -2.77 0.40 11.87
N GLU A 41 -2.27 -0.32 10.87
CA GLU A 41 -0.84 -0.41 10.58
C GLU A 41 -0.27 0.98 10.26
N LYS A 42 -0.94 1.75 9.41
CA LYS A 42 -0.49 3.11 9.04
C LYS A 42 -0.53 4.07 10.23
N ILE A 43 -1.53 3.99 11.10
CA ILE A 43 -1.55 4.78 12.35
C ILE A 43 -0.38 4.40 13.25
N SER A 44 -0.05 3.12 13.34
CA SER A 44 1.10 2.64 14.12
C SER A 44 2.42 3.17 13.55
N GLN A 45 2.56 3.24 12.22
CA GLN A 45 3.72 3.85 11.57
C GLN A 45 3.88 5.35 11.88
N VAL A 46 2.77 6.09 12.04
CA VAL A 46 2.83 7.50 12.47
C VAL A 46 3.33 7.63 13.91
N ASP A 47 2.86 6.78 14.82
CA ASP A 47 3.33 6.74 16.22
C ASP A 47 4.83 6.39 16.30
N GLU A 48 5.30 5.43 15.52
CA GLU A 48 6.71 5.09 15.42
C GLU A 48 7.55 6.26 14.89
N ALA A 49 7.08 6.96 13.85
CA ALA A 49 7.76 8.13 13.31
C ALA A 49 7.87 9.26 14.35
N GLN A 50 6.83 9.50 15.16
CA GLN A 50 6.87 10.47 16.25
C GLN A 50 7.89 10.09 17.32
N LYS A 51 7.88 8.83 17.77
CA LYS A 51 8.86 8.34 18.76
C LYS A 51 10.29 8.44 18.25
N ALA A 52 10.53 8.14 16.97
CA ALA A 52 11.84 8.28 16.36
C ALA A 52 12.30 9.74 16.35
N ALA A 53 11.41 10.68 15.99
CA ALA A 53 11.70 12.10 16.05
C ALA A 53 12.02 12.58 17.46
N ASP A 54 11.26 12.15 18.47
CA ASP A 54 11.50 12.49 19.88
C ASP A 54 12.86 11.99 20.38
N VAL A 55 13.21 10.75 20.03
CA VAL A 55 14.53 10.17 20.37
C VAL A 55 15.64 10.97 19.70
N ALA A 56 15.52 11.25 18.40
CA ALA A 56 16.54 12.02 17.67
C ALA A 56 16.72 13.43 18.23
N ALA A 57 15.62 14.12 18.57
CA ALA A 57 15.64 15.43 19.20
C ALA A 57 16.30 15.38 20.59
N LYS A 58 15.99 14.36 21.40
CA LYS A 58 16.57 14.17 22.73
C LYS A 58 18.06 13.84 22.66
N ASP A 59 18.48 12.98 21.74
CA ASP A 59 19.88 12.61 21.57
C ASP A 59 20.72 13.78 21.09
N PHE A 60 20.16 14.64 20.23
CA PHE A 60 20.79 15.91 19.87
C PHE A 60 20.90 16.86 21.07
N ALA A 61 19.79 17.10 21.79
CA ALA A 61 19.76 18.02 22.93
C ALA A 61 20.68 17.57 24.09
N THR A 62 20.86 16.26 24.27
CA THR A 62 21.75 15.70 25.29
C THR A 62 23.21 15.59 24.83
N GLY A 63 23.51 16.00 23.58
CA GLY A 63 24.85 15.95 23.01
C GLY A 63 25.34 14.54 22.64
N LYS A 64 24.47 13.52 22.70
CA LYS A 64 24.76 12.15 22.27
C LYS A 64 24.86 12.04 20.75
N SER A 65 24.11 12.87 20.03
CA SER A 65 24.18 13.01 18.58
C SER A 65 24.59 14.43 18.19
N ARG A 66 25.46 14.54 17.19
CA ARG A 66 25.80 15.82 16.52
C ARG A 66 24.96 16.04 15.27
N ASN A 67 24.09 15.09 14.92
CA ASN A 67 23.40 15.07 13.64
C ASN A 67 22.07 15.83 13.74
N LEU A 68 22.16 17.15 13.88
CA LEU A 68 21.00 18.04 13.92
C LEU A 68 20.11 17.87 12.68
N HIS A 69 20.72 17.65 11.52
CA HIS A 69 19.99 17.54 10.26
C HIS A 69 19.05 16.33 10.26
N GLU A 70 19.51 15.17 10.76
CA GLU A 70 18.69 13.97 10.88
C GLU A 70 17.55 14.17 11.90
N ALA A 71 17.82 14.85 13.03
CA ALA A 71 16.78 15.15 14.01
C ALA A 71 15.69 16.05 13.43
N ILE A 72 16.06 17.14 12.75
CA ILE A 72 15.10 18.03 12.09
C ILE A 72 14.32 17.28 11.01
N LEU A 73 15.01 16.48 10.19
CA LEU A 73 14.36 15.72 9.12
C LEU A 73 13.36 14.71 9.68
N ALA A 74 13.71 13.99 10.75
CA ALA A 74 12.81 13.07 11.42
C ALA A 74 11.56 13.79 11.98
N MET A 75 11.74 14.96 12.57
CA MET A 75 10.64 15.80 13.07
C MET A 75 9.70 16.25 11.93
N GLU A 76 10.24 16.71 10.81
CA GLU A 76 9.44 17.13 9.64
C GLU A 76 8.67 15.96 9.01
N MET A 77 9.29 14.78 8.92
CA MET A 77 8.60 13.57 8.45
C MET A 77 7.46 13.18 9.39
N ALA A 78 7.69 13.23 10.70
CA ALA A 78 6.67 12.94 11.71
C ALA A 78 5.49 13.93 11.66
N ASP A 79 5.77 15.24 11.55
CA ASP A 79 4.73 16.28 11.44
C ASP A 79 3.90 16.11 10.16
N THR A 80 4.57 15.92 9.02
CA THR A 80 3.89 15.69 7.73
C THR A 80 3.00 14.45 7.79
N SER A 81 3.51 13.35 8.32
CA SER A 81 2.76 12.09 8.46
C SER A 81 1.54 12.24 9.37
N LEU A 82 1.68 12.98 10.48
CA LEU A 82 0.57 13.29 11.37
C LEU A 82 -0.51 14.12 10.68
N ARG A 83 -0.13 15.18 9.95
CA ARG A 83 -1.08 16.02 9.19
C ARG A 83 -1.87 15.20 8.18
N MET A 84 -1.20 14.28 7.49
CA MET A 84 -1.86 13.35 6.58
C MET A 84 -2.84 12.44 7.33
N ALA A 85 -2.44 11.86 8.46
CA ALA A 85 -3.31 11.01 9.28
C ALA A 85 -4.56 11.74 9.78
N VAL A 86 -4.42 12.98 10.23
CA VAL A 86 -5.56 13.83 10.62
C VAL A 86 -6.48 14.10 9.44
N THR A 87 -5.92 14.36 8.26
CA THR A 87 -6.71 14.57 7.03
C THR A 87 -7.52 13.33 6.69
N VAL A 88 -6.90 12.15 6.72
CA VAL A 88 -7.58 10.87 6.49
C VAL A 88 -8.67 10.65 7.55
N ARG A 89 -8.38 10.87 8.83
CA ARG A 89 -9.37 10.78 9.92
C ARG A 89 -10.60 11.65 9.64
N ASN A 90 -10.38 12.90 9.23
CA ASN A 90 -11.48 13.82 8.92
C ASN A 90 -12.30 13.31 7.73
N LYS A 91 -11.65 12.80 6.67
CA LYS A 91 -12.34 12.21 5.52
C LYS A 91 -13.14 10.96 5.85
N VAL A 92 -12.65 10.12 6.75
CA VAL A 92 -13.41 8.95 7.23
C VAL A 92 -14.66 9.40 8.01
N ILE A 93 -14.54 10.42 8.87
CA ILE A 93 -15.67 10.97 9.61
C ILE A 93 -16.69 11.62 8.66
N GLU A 94 -16.24 12.39 7.68
CA GLU A 94 -17.09 12.99 6.64
C GLU A 94 -17.84 11.91 5.86
N ALA A 95 -17.15 10.85 5.40
CA ALA A 95 -17.78 9.75 4.67
C ALA A 95 -18.85 9.04 5.51
N TYR A 96 -18.59 8.82 6.80
CA TYR A 96 -19.59 8.26 7.72
C TYR A 96 -20.81 9.19 7.88
N GLN A 97 -20.59 10.50 8.02
CA GLN A 97 -21.67 11.48 8.11
C GLN A 97 -22.49 11.54 6.81
N GLU A 98 -21.86 11.43 5.65
CA GLU A 98 -22.54 11.45 4.36
C GLU A 98 -23.45 10.23 4.17
N ILE A 99 -22.98 9.04 4.54
CA ILE A 99 -23.79 7.81 4.51
C ILE A 99 -25.05 7.97 5.37
N MET A 100 -24.94 8.63 6.53
CA MET A 100 -26.08 8.88 7.41
C MET A 100 -27.05 9.95 6.88
N ARG A 101 -26.60 10.82 5.97
CA ARG A 101 -27.41 11.87 5.35
C ARG A 101 -28.14 11.40 4.09
N LEU A 102 -27.73 10.27 3.51
CA LEU A 102 -28.48 9.67 2.41
C LEU A 102 -29.91 9.38 2.91
N PRO A 103 -30.94 10.00 2.31
CA PRO A 103 -32.31 9.61 2.61
C PRO A 103 -32.48 8.16 2.15
N VAL A 104 -33.09 7.34 3.01
CA VAL A 104 -33.55 5.99 2.66
C VAL A 104 -34.66 6.03 1.62
#